data_AF-R6GW19-F1
#
_entry.id   AF-R6GW19-F1
#
_cell.length_a   1.000
_cell.length_b   1.000
_cell.length_c   1.000
_cell.angle_alpha   90.00
_cell.angle_beta   90.00
_cell.angle_gamma   90.00
#
_symmetry.space_group_name_H-M   'P 1'
#
loop_
_entity.id
_entity.type
_entity.pdbx_description
1 polymer ?
#
loop_
_entity_poly.entity_id
_entity_poly.type
_entity_poly.pdbx_seq_one_letter_code
_entity_poly.pdbx_strand_id
1 'polypeptide(L)'
;MNKNKQVLKHCPNFYKIMDFEYYEDDVLSEKIINVYHDFVFKVDINNKKSITKLEQIDFIINKYIDDYFFRKELKAEMSRIRIRKGQDILEAIIDWIIKVFDNYEIGYTRNIYFSRWI
;
A
#
# COMPACT_ATOMS: atom_id res chain seq x y z
N MET A 1 -10.77 -24.36 9.37
CA MET A 1 -10.84 -22.91 9.66
C MET A 1 -10.63 -22.19 8.34
N ASN A 2 -11.51 -21.28 7.92
CA ASN A 2 -11.46 -20.71 6.56
C ASN A 2 -10.25 -19.77 6.43
N LYS A 3 -9.31 -20.05 5.52
CA LYS A 3 -8.03 -19.31 5.32
C LYS A 3 -8.26 -17.79 5.25
N ASN A 4 -9.34 -17.37 4.60
CA ASN A 4 -9.73 -15.97 4.45
C ASN A 4 -10.01 -15.29 5.80
N LYS A 5 -10.65 -15.99 6.75
CA LYS A 5 -10.90 -15.45 8.10
C LYS A 5 -9.62 -15.28 8.92
N GLN A 6 -8.55 -16.02 8.60
CA GLN A 6 -7.27 -15.88 9.28
C GLN A 6 -6.48 -14.70 8.72
N VAL A 7 -6.43 -14.57 7.39
CA VAL A 7 -5.81 -13.43 6.70
C VAL A 7 -6.39 -12.10 7.19
N LEU A 8 -7.72 -11.97 7.26
CA LEU A 8 -8.36 -10.72 7.64
C LEU A 8 -8.07 -10.28 9.09
N LYS A 9 -7.59 -11.17 9.96
CA LYS A 9 -7.13 -10.77 11.31
C LYS A 9 -5.90 -9.86 11.27
N HIS A 10 -5.12 -9.94 10.20
CA HIS A 10 -3.91 -9.13 9.96
C HIS A 10 -4.21 -7.86 9.15
N CYS A 11 -5.45 -7.66 8.71
CA CYS A 11 -5.87 -6.53 7.89
C CYS A 11 -7.03 -5.78 8.55
N PRO A 12 -6.79 -5.07 9.67
CA PRO A 12 -7.85 -4.37 10.39
C PRO A 12 -8.54 -3.29 9.54
N ASN A 13 -7.86 -2.74 8.54
CA ASN A 13 -8.41 -1.69 7.68
C ASN A 13 -9.05 -2.22 6.39
N PHE A 14 -9.06 -3.54 6.17
CA PHE A 14 -9.49 -4.16 4.91
C PHE A 14 -10.83 -3.62 4.40
N TYR A 15 -11.89 -3.68 5.22
CA TYR A 15 -13.22 -3.23 4.77
C TYR A 15 -13.25 -1.74 4.45
N LYS A 16 -12.62 -0.92 5.29
CA LYS A 16 -12.50 0.53 5.05
C LYS A 16 -11.79 0.84 3.72
N ILE A 17 -10.77 0.06 3.37
CA ILE A 17 -10.04 0.18 2.10
C ILE A 17 -10.91 -0.27 0.92
N MET A 18 -11.63 -1.39 1.06
CA MET A 18 -12.50 -1.89 -0.01
C MET A 18 -13.71 -0.99 -0.27
N ASP A 19 -14.21 -0.33 0.77
CA ASP A 19 -15.34 0.61 0.71
C ASP A 19 -14.90 2.05 0.36
N PHE A 20 -13.62 2.25 0.04
CA PHE A 20 -13.10 3.58 -0.28
C PHE A 20 -13.66 4.07 -1.62
N GLU A 21 -14.39 5.19 -1.57
CA GLU A 21 -14.94 5.85 -2.75
C GLU A 21 -13.91 6.76 -3.42
N TYR A 22 -13.77 6.62 -4.74
CA TYR A 22 -12.94 7.44 -5.60
C TYR A 22 -13.73 7.86 -6.82
N TYR A 23 -13.28 8.93 -7.48
CA TYR A 23 -13.93 9.45 -8.68
C TYR A 23 -13.87 8.42 -9.82
N GLU A 24 -14.88 8.40 -10.70
CA GLU A 24 -14.97 7.43 -11.81
C GLU A 24 -13.77 7.50 -12.77
N ASP A 25 -13.15 8.68 -12.92
CA ASP A 25 -11.97 8.88 -13.76
C ASP A 25 -10.65 8.50 -13.04
N ASP A 26 -10.70 8.12 -11.77
CA ASP A 26 -9.56 7.79 -10.94
C ASP A 26 -9.15 6.31 -11.04
N VAL A 27 -8.87 5.88 -12.28
CA VAL A 27 -8.48 4.51 -12.64
C VAL A 27 -7.25 4.01 -11.87
N LEU A 28 -6.39 4.92 -11.39
CA LEU A 28 -5.20 4.53 -10.64
C LEU A 28 -5.52 4.13 -9.20
N SER A 29 -6.46 4.80 -8.53
CA SER A 29 -6.93 4.39 -7.20
C SER A 29 -7.58 3.01 -7.26
N GLU A 30 -8.45 2.78 -8.23
CA GLU A 30 -9.07 1.46 -8.48
C GLU A 30 -8.00 0.37 -8.59
N LYS A 31 -6.97 0.58 -9.42
CA LYS A 31 -5.87 -0.39 -9.61
C LYS A 31 -5.08 -0.64 -8.33
N ILE A 32 -4.82 0.39 -7.53
CA ILE A 32 -4.09 0.25 -6.26
C ILE A 32 -4.89 -0.60 -5.27
N ILE A 33 -6.20 -0.37 -5.17
CA ILE A 33 -7.09 -1.12 -4.28
C ILE A 33 -7.23 -2.58 -4.76
N ASN A 34 -7.34 -2.80 -6.07
CA ASN A 34 -7.37 -4.16 -6.64
C ASN A 34 -6.08 -4.92 -6.37
N VAL A 35 -4.91 -4.27 -6.50
CA VAL A 35 -3.61 -4.87 -6.13
C VAL A 35 -3.57 -5.23 -4.65
N TYR A 36 -4.06 -4.35 -3.77
CA TYR A 36 -4.16 -4.65 -2.34
C TYR A 36 -5.05 -5.87 -2.08
N HIS A 37 -6.25 -5.88 -2.65
CA HIS A 37 -7.20 -7.00 -2.53
C HIS A 37 -6.56 -8.32 -2.98
N ASP A 38 -5.95 -8.35 -4.16
CA ASP A 38 -5.33 -9.55 -4.71
C ASP A 38 -4.17 -10.04 -3.84
N PHE A 39 -3.39 -9.11 -3.28
CA PHE A 39 -2.29 -9.45 -2.38
C PHE A 39 -2.78 -10.07 -1.07
N VAL A 40 -3.83 -9.50 -0.47
CA VAL A 40 -4.46 -10.01 0.77
C VAL A 40 -4.84 -11.49 0.60
N PHE A 41 -5.47 -11.86 -0.51
CA PHE A 41 -5.93 -13.24 -0.72
C PHE A 41 -4.88 -14.19 -1.30
N LYS A 42 -3.81 -13.68 -1.92
CA LYS A 42 -2.69 -14.51 -2.42
C LYS A 42 -1.71 -14.92 -1.32
N VAL A 43 -1.61 -14.16 -0.24
CA VAL A 43 -0.56 -14.35 0.77
C VAL A 43 -0.55 -15.75 1.42
N ASP A 44 0.65 -16.23 1.75
CA ASP A 44 0.83 -17.43 2.57
C ASP A 44 0.89 -17.06 4.07
N ILE A 45 -0.16 -17.45 4.80
CA ILE A 45 -0.30 -17.23 6.24
C ILE A 45 0.65 -18.08 7.10
N ASN A 46 1.33 -19.07 6.51
CA ASN A 46 2.33 -19.85 7.25
C ASN A 46 3.70 -19.16 7.23
N ASN A 47 3.87 -18.14 6.39
CA ASN A 47 5.11 -17.39 6.27
C ASN A 47 5.04 -16.07 7.05
N LYS A 48 5.81 -16.00 8.13
CA LYS A 48 5.89 -14.81 8.99
C LYS A 48 6.29 -13.53 8.23
N LYS A 49 7.22 -13.63 7.25
CA LYS A 49 7.63 -12.46 6.46
C LYS A 49 6.48 -11.93 5.59
N SER A 50 5.72 -12.84 5.01
CA SER A 50 4.55 -12.50 4.19
C SER A 50 3.44 -11.86 5.02
N ILE A 51 3.22 -12.34 6.26
CA ILE A 51 2.29 -11.72 7.21
C ILE A 51 2.73 -10.29 7.57
N THR A 52 4.00 -10.07 7.92
CA THR A 52 4.48 -8.72 8.24
C THR A 52 4.32 -7.77 7.06
N LYS A 53 4.59 -8.25 5.84
CA LYS A 53 4.38 -7.47 4.61
C LYS A 53 2.91 -7.14 4.38
N LEU A 54 2.01 -8.09 4.67
CA LEU A 54 0.56 -7.88 4.62
C LEU A 54 0.10 -6.80 5.60
N GLU A 55 0.51 -6.88 6.85
CA GLU A 55 0.18 -5.89 7.89
C GLU A 55 0.69 -4.49 7.52
N GLN A 56 1.92 -4.42 6.98
CA GLN A 56 2.50 -3.17 6.52
C GLN A 56 1.69 -2.56 5.36
N ILE A 57 1.30 -3.37 4.38
CA ILE A 57 0.51 -2.90 3.24
C ILE A 57 -0.89 -2.46 3.65
N ASP A 58 -1.56 -3.19 4.54
CA ASP A 58 -2.86 -2.76 5.09
C ASP A 58 -2.78 -1.37 5.70
N PHE A 59 -1.73 -1.11 6.49
CA PHE A 59 -1.50 0.20 7.08
C PHE A 59 -1.22 1.28 6.01
N ILE A 60 -0.35 1.00 5.03
CA ILE A 60 0.02 1.98 4.00
C ILE A 60 -1.18 2.36 3.13
N ILE A 61 -1.99 1.38 2.72
CA ILE A 61 -3.17 1.65 1.90
C ILE A 61 -4.25 2.37 2.72
N ASN A 62 -4.38 2.08 4.02
CA ASN A 62 -5.22 2.91 4.89
C ASN A 62 -4.72 4.36 4.92
N LYS A 63 -3.41 4.59 5.00
CA LYS A 63 -2.86 5.94 4.94
C LYS A 63 -3.09 6.60 3.58
N TYR A 64 -3.05 5.84 2.48
CA TYR A 64 -3.38 6.33 1.14
C TYR A 64 -4.82 6.86 1.04
N ILE A 65 -5.79 6.19 1.66
CA ILE A 65 -7.18 6.65 1.66
C ILE A 65 -7.41 7.81 2.62
N ASP A 66 -6.63 7.94 3.70
CA ASP A 66 -6.80 9.01 4.69
C ASP A 66 -5.99 10.29 4.37
N ASP A 67 -4.79 10.16 3.81
CA ASP A 67 -3.84 11.25 3.57
C ASP A 67 -3.81 11.65 2.09
N TYR A 68 -4.40 12.81 1.78
CA TYR A 68 -4.43 13.37 0.44
C TYR A 68 -3.04 13.63 -0.17
N PHE A 69 -2.07 14.08 0.63
CA PHE A 69 -0.72 14.37 0.14
C PHE A 69 0.01 13.08 -0.24
N PHE A 70 -0.04 12.09 0.66
CA PHE A 70 0.52 10.78 0.38
C PHE A 70 -0.16 10.13 -0.84
N ARG A 71 -1.48 10.26 -0.96
CA ARG A 71 -2.22 9.78 -2.13
C ARG A 71 -1.71 10.37 -3.43
N LYS A 72 -1.52 11.69 -3.47
CA LYS A 72 -1.01 12.41 -4.63
C LYS A 72 0.41 11.95 -4.99
N GLU A 73 1.28 11.80 -3.99
CA GLU A 73 2.66 11.34 -4.19
C GLU A 73 2.72 9.90 -4.69
N LEU A 74 1.97 8.99 -4.07
CA LEU A 74 1.93 7.59 -4.49
C LEU A 74 1.47 7.46 -5.93
N LYS A 75 0.42 8.19 -6.33
CA LYS A 75 -0.05 8.20 -7.73
C LYS A 75 1.03 8.68 -8.71
N ALA A 76 1.76 9.73 -8.36
CA ALA A 76 2.84 10.25 -9.19
C ALA A 76 3.98 9.24 -9.36
N GLU A 77 4.37 8.56 -8.28
CA GLU A 77 5.43 7.55 -8.30
C GLU A 77 4.99 6.24 -8.97
N MET A 78 3.72 5.86 -8.87
CA MET A 78 3.18 4.68 -9.55
C MET A 78 3.29 4.79 -11.08
N SER A 79 3.19 6.00 -11.63
CA SER A 79 3.39 6.24 -13.07
C SER A 79 4.83 5.98 -13.54
N ARG A 80 5.79 5.88 -12.61
CA ARG A 80 7.22 5.69 -12.87
C ARG A 80 7.70 4.27 -12.65
N ILE A 81 6.83 3.37 -12.18
CA ILE A 81 7.20 2.00 -11.86
C ILE A 81 7.76 1.29 -13.11
N ARG A 82 8.87 0.56 -12.92
CA ARG A 82 9.49 -0.25 -13.96
C ARG A 82 9.58 -1.69 -13.49
N ILE A 83 8.77 -2.55 -14.08
CA ILE A 83 8.74 -3.98 -13.77
C ILE A 83 9.61 -4.72 -14.78
N ARG A 84 10.54 -5.57 -14.30
CA ARG A 84 11.40 -6.36 -15.19
C ARG A 84 10.64 -7.56 -15.73
N LYS A 85 10.99 -8.00 -16.95
CA LYS A 85 10.43 -9.22 -17.54
C LYS A 85 10.72 -10.43 -16.63
N GLY A 86 9.68 -11.24 -16.37
CA GLY A 86 9.77 -12.45 -15.54
C GLY A 86 9.61 -12.23 -14.04
N GLN A 87 9.41 -11.00 -13.56
CA GLN A 87 9.07 -10.74 -12.15
C GLN A 87 7.57 -10.94 -11.90
N ASP A 88 7.24 -11.35 -10.67
CA ASP A 88 5.86 -11.33 -10.19
C ASP A 88 5.37 -9.88 -10.11
N ILE A 89 4.39 -9.55 -10.96
CA ILE A 89 3.88 -8.18 -11.12
C ILE A 89 3.26 -7.68 -9.81
N LEU A 90 2.53 -8.54 -9.09
CA LEU A 90 1.84 -8.17 -7.87
C LEU A 90 2.85 -7.81 -6.78
N GLU A 91 3.83 -8.70 -6.55
CA GLU A 91 4.90 -8.44 -5.58
C GLU A 91 5.70 -7.20 -5.93
N ALA A 92 6.00 -6.98 -7.21
CA ALA A 92 6.75 -5.79 -7.65
C ALA A 92 6.00 -4.49 -7.38
N ILE A 93 4.67 -4.47 -7.57
CA ILE A 93 3.85 -3.29 -7.25
C ILE A 93 3.79 -3.07 -5.74
N ILE A 94 3.57 -4.14 -4.97
CA ILE A 94 3.53 -4.08 -3.51
C ILE A 94 4.86 -3.54 -2.93
N ASP A 95 6.00 -4.05 -3.41
CA ASP A 95 7.32 -3.58 -3.02
C ASP A 95 7.54 -2.11 -3.39
N TRP A 96 7.01 -1.68 -4.53
CA TRP A 96 7.06 -0.29 -4.95
C TRP A 96 6.25 0.62 -4.03
N ILE A 97 5.03 0.23 -3.67
CA ILE A 97 4.16 0.99 -2.75
C ILE A 97 4.86 1.17 -1.40
N ILE A 98 5.44 0.10 -0.85
CA ILE A 98 6.20 0.16 0.42
C ILE A 98 7.37 1.14 0.29
N LYS A 99 8.15 1.04 -0.78
CA LYS A 99 9.29 1.93 -1.02
C LYS A 99 8.88 3.40 -1.11
N VAL A 100 7.78 3.70 -1.79
CA VAL A 100 7.28 5.09 -1.91
C VAL A 100 6.86 5.61 -0.53
N PHE A 101 6.17 4.78 0.26
CA PHE A 101 5.80 5.14 1.63
C PHE A 101 7.03 5.43 2.51
N ASP A 102 8.04 4.56 2.49
CA ASP A 102 9.26 4.77 3.27
C ASP A 102 9.96 6.09 2.88
N ASN A 103 9.99 6.43 1.59
CA ASN A 103 10.54 7.70 1.12
C ASN A 103 9.71 8.91 1.59
N TYR A 104 8.39 8.80 1.56
CA TYR A 104 7.47 9.83 2.04
C TYR A 104 7.71 10.14 3.53
N GLU A 105 7.78 9.11 4.37
CA GLU A 105 8.03 9.26 5.81
C GLU A 105 9.41 9.86 6.12
N ILE A 106 10.45 9.44 5.37
CA ILE A 106 11.80 10.03 5.51
C ILE A 106 11.79 11.51 5.12
N GLY A 107 11.13 11.86 4.02
CA GLY A 107 10.98 13.25 3.56
C GLY A 107 10.24 14.12 4.56
N TYR A 108 9.14 13.61 5.11
CA TYR A 108 8.33 14.28 6.12
C TYR A 108 9.13 14.50 7.42
N THR A 109 9.85 13.46 7.87
CA THR A 109 10.70 13.53 9.06
C THR A 109 11.80 14.57 8.89
N ARG A 110 12.50 14.61 7.74
CA ARG A 110 13.53 15.62 7.46
C ARG A 110 12.98 17.05 7.48
N ASN A 111 11.79 17.28 6.92
CA ASN A 111 11.17 18.62 6.89
C ASN A 111 10.74 19.11 8.29
N ILE A 112 10.29 18.22 9.18
CA ILE A 112 10.01 18.57 10.60
C ILE A 112 11.29 18.99 11.33
N TYR A 113 12.42 18.33 11.07
CA TYR A 113 13.69 18.71 11.67
C TYR A 113 14.15 20.10 11.22
N PHE A 114 14.00 20.47 9.94
CA PHE A 114 14.35 21.82 9.47
C PHE A 114 13.44 22.92 10.05
N SER A 115 12.15 22.63 10.25
CA SER A 115 11.18 23.60 10.79
C SER A 115 11.39 23.94 12.27
N ARG A 116 12.25 23.19 12.99
CA ARG A 116 12.59 23.45 14.40
C ARG A 116 13.86 24.30 14.58
N TRP A 117 14.52 24.71 13.50
CA TRP A 117 15.74 25.52 13.51
C TRP A 117 15.61 26.81 12.70
N ILE A 118 14.48 27.53 12.83
CA ILE A 118 14.30 28.89 12.29
C ILE A 118 13.76 29.79 13.40
#